data_AF-A0A8D2IQ32-F1
#
_entry.id   AF-A0A8D2IQ32-F1
#
_cell.length_a   1.000
_cell.length_b   1.000
_cell.length_c   1.000
_cell.angle_alpha   90.00
_cell.angle_beta   90.00
_cell.angle_gamma   90.00
#
_symmetry.space_group_name_H-M   'P 1'
#
loop_
_entity.id
_entity.type
_entity.pdbx_description
1 polymer ?
#
loop_
_entity_poly.entity_id
_entity_poly.type
_entity_poly.pdbx_seq_one_letter_code
_entity_poly.pdbx_strand_id
1 'polypeptide(L)'
;DPCPRAWLQYQGNCYGFFHKKLTWHEAEIECQSYGRGAHLASVLTRAETLLVAEFIFTYQKTRSDVWIGLHDSRLTRKWRWADESPYNYKSWMPGEPNNLGNMEYCVELRQSTGKQAIFRV
;
A
#
# COMPACT_ATOMS: atom_id res chain seq x y z
N ASP A 1 -0.52 -22.32 3.58
CA ASP A 1 -1.23 -22.12 4.86
C ASP A 1 -2.36 -21.14 4.70
N PRO A 2 -3.46 -21.28 5.48
CA PRO A 2 -4.54 -20.29 5.49
C PRO A 2 -4.07 -18.97 6.10
N CYS A 3 -4.60 -17.85 5.62
CA CYS A 3 -4.30 -16.54 6.18
C CYS A 3 -4.71 -16.44 7.66
N PRO A 4 -4.03 -15.59 8.47
CA PRO A 4 -4.46 -15.28 9.82
C PRO A 4 -5.92 -14.78 9.85
N ARG A 5 -6.58 -14.94 11.00
CA ARG A 5 -7.97 -14.46 11.16
C ARG A 5 -8.05 -12.95 10.92
N ALA A 6 -9.14 -12.53 10.27
CA ALA A 6 -9.40 -11.13 9.89
C ALA A 6 -8.41 -10.54 8.87
N TRP A 7 -7.55 -11.36 8.25
CA TRP A 7 -6.78 -10.95 7.10
C TRP A 7 -7.53 -11.32 5.82
N LEU A 8 -7.39 -10.46 4.82
CA LEU A 8 -7.94 -10.67 3.51
C LEU A 8 -7.07 -11.67 2.73
N GLN A 9 -7.68 -12.71 2.15
CA GLN A 9 -6.99 -13.65 1.27
C GLN A 9 -7.31 -13.31 -0.19
N TYR A 10 -6.26 -13.14 -1.02
CA TYR A 10 -6.42 -12.92 -2.44
C TYR A 10 -5.24 -13.51 -3.22
N GLN A 11 -5.53 -14.36 -4.21
CA GLN A 11 -4.53 -14.99 -5.10
C GLN A 11 -3.31 -15.63 -4.39
N GLY A 12 -3.52 -16.22 -3.22
CA GLY A 12 -2.46 -16.86 -2.45
C GLY A 12 -1.69 -15.92 -1.51
N ASN A 13 -1.99 -14.63 -1.52
CA ASN A 13 -1.46 -13.63 -0.59
C ASN A 13 -2.45 -13.33 0.55
N CYS A 14 -1.92 -12.81 1.64
CA CYS A 14 -2.67 -12.38 2.82
C CYS A 14 -2.42 -10.90 3.09
N TYR A 15 -3.47 -10.11 3.24
CA TYR A 15 -3.40 -8.67 3.47
C TYR A 15 -3.97 -8.34 4.85
N GLY A 16 -3.17 -7.67 5.67
CA GLY A 16 -3.56 -7.18 6.99
C GLY A 16 -3.70 -5.65 6.99
N PHE A 17 -4.63 -5.13 7.80
CA PHE A 17 -4.78 -3.70 8.04
C PHE A 17 -4.60 -3.39 9.52
N PHE A 18 -3.85 -2.33 9.82
CA PHE A 18 -3.48 -1.95 11.18
C PHE A 18 -3.74 -0.45 11.41
N HIS A 19 -4.36 -0.11 12.54
CA HIS A 19 -4.68 1.28 12.90
C HIS A 19 -3.49 2.05 13.50
N LYS A 20 -2.36 1.38 13.77
CA LYS A 20 -1.17 1.97 14.38
C LYS A 20 -0.58 3.01 13.42
N LYS A 21 -0.46 4.26 13.87
CA LYS A 21 0.16 5.34 13.09
C LYS A 21 1.67 5.24 13.21
N LEU A 22 2.34 5.08 12.08
CA LEU A 22 3.78 4.88 11.96
C LEU A 22 4.30 5.70 10.77
N THR A 23 5.59 6.03 10.79
CA THR A 23 6.29 6.39 9.55
C THR A 23 6.31 5.18 8.61
N TRP A 24 6.50 5.41 7.31
CA TRP A 24 6.58 4.30 6.34
C TRP A 24 7.66 3.27 6.72
N HIS A 25 8.83 3.74 7.18
CA HIS A 25 9.93 2.87 7.56
C HIS A 25 9.59 2.00 8.79
N GLU A 26 8.98 2.60 9.82
CA GLU A 26 8.52 1.84 10.99
C GLU A 26 7.42 0.86 10.61
N ALA A 27 6.53 1.21 9.68
CA ALA A 27 5.46 0.34 9.20
C ALA A 27 6.03 -0.88 8.43
N GLU A 28 7.04 -0.68 7.59
CA GLU A 28 7.73 -1.78 6.91
C GLU A 28 8.42 -2.72 7.90
N ILE A 29 9.11 -2.18 8.91
CA ILE A 29 9.72 -3.00 9.98
C ILE A 29 8.66 -3.79 10.74
N GLU A 30 7.53 -3.17 11.07
CA GLU A 30 6.40 -3.85 11.72
C GLU A 30 5.86 -4.99 10.83
N CYS A 31 5.65 -4.75 9.53
CA CYS A 31 5.19 -5.79 8.60
C CYS A 31 6.16 -6.97 8.53
N GLN A 32 7.47 -6.71 8.45
CA GLN A 32 8.50 -7.76 8.44
C GLN A 32 8.51 -8.61 9.72
N SER A 33 8.04 -8.08 10.84
CA SER A 33 7.94 -8.83 12.10
C SER A 33 6.91 -9.97 12.07
N TYR A 34 5.97 -9.97 11.11
CA TYR A 34 4.98 -11.04 10.95
C TYR A 34 5.53 -12.31 10.29
N GLY A 35 6.78 -12.27 9.80
CA GLY A 35 7.50 -13.44 9.30
C GLY A 35 8.11 -13.22 7.92
N ARG A 36 8.78 -14.26 7.43
CA ARG A 36 9.48 -14.22 6.13
C ARG A 36 8.48 -13.97 5.01
N GLY A 37 8.75 -12.94 4.20
CA GLY A 37 7.90 -12.55 3.06
C GLY A 37 6.76 -11.61 3.42
N ALA A 38 6.63 -11.19 4.68
CA ALA A 38 5.71 -10.13 5.07
C ALA A 38 6.36 -8.76 4.87
N HIS A 39 5.67 -7.88 4.15
CA HIS A 39 6.10 -6.53 3.78
C HIS A 39 4.88 -5.61 3.73
N LEU A 40 5.09 -4.30 3.66
CA LEU A 40 4.04 -3.39 3.23
C LEU A 40 3.49 -3.83 1.86
N ALA A 41 2.17 -3.82 1.74
CA ALA A 41 1.48 -4.48 0.64
C ALA A 41 1.87 -3.90 -0.73
N SER A 42 2.13 -4.78 -1.69
CA SER A 42 2.09 -4.46 -3.11
C SER A 42 0.67 -4.60 -3.66
N VAL A 43 0.35 -3.82 -4.70
CA VAL A 43 -0.86 -4.02 -5.50
C VAL A 43 -0.49 -3.98 -6.98
N LEU A 44 -0.73 -5.09 -7.67
CA LEU A 44 -0.20 -5.37 -9.00
C LEU A 44 -1.28 -5.29 -10.08
N THR A 45 -2.54 -5.16 -9.70
CA THR A 45 -3.66 -4.99 -10.62
C THR A 45 -4.72 -4.04 -10.08
N ARG A 46 -5.59 -3.56 -10.97
CA ARG A 46 -6.77 -2.78 -10.59
C ARG A 46 -7.72 -3.58 -9.69
N ALA A 47 -7.92 -4.87 -9.97
CA ALA A 47 -8.82 -5.72 -9.20
C ALA A 47 -8.33 -5.87 -7.75
N GLU A 48 -7.05 -6.18 -7.59
CA GLU A 48 -6.39 -6.25 -6.28
C GLU A 48 -6.45 -4.92 -5.53
N THR A 49 -6.15 -3.81 -6.22
CA THR A 49 -6.22 -2.46 -5.65
C THR A 49 -7.62 -2.15 -5.08
N LEU A 50 -8.68 -2.47 -5.81
CA LEU A 50 -10.05 -2.23 -5.37
C LEU A 50 -10.42 -3.10 -4.17
N LEU A 51 -10.00 -4.36 -4.19
CA LEU A 51 -10.31 -5.34 -3.17
C LEU A 51 -9.59 -5.02 -1.85
N VAL A 52 -8.30 -4.62 -1.90
CA VAL A 52 -7.55 -4.12 -0.74
C VAL A 52 -8.18 -2.83 -0.20
N ALA A 53 -8.61 -1.91 -1.08
CA ALA A 53 -9.26 -0.68 -0.66
C ALA A 53 -10.61 -0.92 0.03
N GLU A 54 -11.42 -1.85 -0.49
CA GLU A 54 -12.69 -2.26 0.11
C GLU A 54 -12.46 -2.90 1.48
N PHE A 55 -11.48 -3.79 1.59
CA PHE A 55 -11.08 -4.39 2.86
C PHE A 55 -10.69 -3.31 3.88
N ILE A 56 -9.82 -2.35 3.54
CA ILE A 56 -9.48 -1.23 4.41
C ILE A 56 -10.73 -0.46 4.85
N PHE A 57 -11.67 -0.20 3.94
CA PHE A 57 -12.92 0.52 4.24
C PHE A 57 -13.78 -0.20 5.29
N THR A 58 -13.78 -1.53 5.31
CA THR A 58 -14.54 -2.29 6.33
C THR A 58 -14.00 -2.09 7.76
N TYR A 59 -12.72 -1.75 7.92
CA TYR A 59 -12.09 -1.54 9.23
C TYR A 59 -11.88 -0.06 9.57
N GLN A 60 -11.73 0.80 8.56
CA GLN A 60 -11.42 2.21 8.74
C GLN A 60 -12.71 3.06 8.75
N LYS A 61 -13.14 3.50 9.94
CA LYS A 61 -14.33 4.35 10.11
C LYS A 61 -14.15 5.78 9.62
N THR A 62 -12.92 6.19 9.30
CA THR A 62 -12.55 7.52 8.81
C THR A 62 -11.78 7.39 7.51
N ARG A 63 -12.03 8.25 6.52
CA ARG A 63 -11.27 8.26 5.27
C ARG A 63 -9.88 8.85 5.48
N SER A 64 -8.94 8.01 5.89
CA SER A 64 -7.52 8.37 6.02
C SER A 64 -6.69 7.54 5.07
N ASP A 65 -5.64 8.16 4.53
CA ASP A 65 -4.68 7.52 3.66
C ASP A 65 -3.89 6.43 4.45
N VAL A 66 -3.45 5.38 3.74
CA VAL A 66 -2.81 4.18 4.35
C VAL A 66 -1.54 3.83 3.60
N TRP A 67 -0.44 3.59 4.30
CA TRP A 67 0.83 3.18 3.68
C TRP A 67 0.70 1.88 2.89
N ILE A 68 1.31 1.86 1.70
CA ILE A 68 1.58 0.66 0.91
C ILE A 68 3.08 0.56 0.59
N GLY A 69 3.53 -0.56 0.05
CA GLY A 69 4.95 -0.86 -0.12
C GLY A 69 5.65 -0.10 -1.25
N LEU A 70 4.95 0.72 -2.04
CA LEU A 70 5.54 1.44 -3.16
C LEU A 70 6.37 2.61 -2.64
N HIS A 71 7.64 2.67 -3.03
CA HIS A 71 8.54 3.73 -2.58
C HIS A 71 9.65 4.04 -3.60
N ASP A 72 10.28 5.21 -3.47
CA ASP A 72 11.52 5.59 -4.18
C ASP A 72 12.65 5.77 -3.18
N SER A 73 13.58 4.81 -3.13
CA SER A 73 14.66 4.79 -2.14
C SER A 73 15.81 5.74 -2.43
N ARG A 74 15.93 6.26 -3.65
CA ARG A 74 17.13 7.01 -4.10
C ARG A 74 16.82 8.38 -4.70
N LEU A 75 15.58 8.83 -4.62
CA LEU A 75 15.15 10.11 -5.18
C LEU A 75 15.39 10.18 -6.71
N THR A 76 15.27 9.04 -7.38
CA THR A 76 15.60 8.90 -8.81
C THR A 76 14.35 8.79 -9.70
N ARG A 77 13.16 8.92 -9.11
CA ARG A 77 11.85 8.61 -9.71
C ARG A 77 11.73 7.15 -10.14
N LYS A 78 12.46 6.26 -9.46
CA LYS A 78 12.44 4.81 -9.70
C LYS A 78 11.69 4.14 -8.57
N TRP A 79 10.39 4.00 -8.76
CA TRP A 79 9.48 3.34 -7.83
C TRP A 79 9.70 1.83 -7.81
N ARG A 80 9.69 1.26 -6.60
CA ARG A 80 9.78 -0.18 -6.36
C ARG A 80 8.89 -0.57 -5.18
N TRP A 81 8.43 -1.81 -5.18
CA TRP A 81 7.73 -2.37 -4.04
C TRP A 81 8.72 -2.89 -3.00
N ALA A 82 8.40 -2.75 -1.72
CA ALA A 82 9.22 -3.24 -0.61
C ALA A 82 9.40 -4.76 -0.61
N ASP A 83 8.42 -5.49 -1.16
CA ASP A 83 8.45 -6.95 -1.35
C ASP A 83 9.17 -7.39 -2.63
N GLU A 84 9.78 -6.45 -3.37
CA GLU A 84 10.45 -6.65 -4.66
C GLU A 84 9.52 -7.21 -5.78
N SER A 85 8.19 -7.06 -5.61
CA SER A 85 7.25 -7.37 -6.68
C SER A 85 7.45 -6.49 -7.92
N PRO A 86 7.07 -6.95 -9.13
CA PRO A 86 7.20 -6.16 -10.34
C PRO A 86 6.35 -4.88 -10.32
N TYR A 87 6.98 -3.73 -10.57
CA TYR A 87 6.29 -2.45 -10.69
C TYR A 87 5.77 -2.17 -12.12
N ASN A 88 4.75 -2.94 -12.54
CA ASN A 88 4.15 -2.80 -13.87
C ASN A 88 2.79 -2.08 -13.85
N TYR A 89 2.11 -2.09 -12.71
CA TYR A 89 0.82 -1.44 -12.53
C TYR A 89 0.96 -0.07 -11.88
N LYS A 90 0.28 0.93 -12.44
CA LYS A 90 0.34 2.32 -12.01
C LYS A 90 -1.08 2.85 -11.82
N SER A 91 -1.37 3.36 -10.63
CA SER A 91 -2.68 3.91 -10.26
C SER A 91 -2.55 5.29 -9.62
N TRP A 92 -1.66 6.13 -10.15
CA TRP A 92 -1.41 7.48 -9.63
C TRP A 92 -2.65 8.37 -9.72
N MET A 93 -2.84 9.24 -8.72
CA MET A 93 -3.79 10.34 -8.85
C MET A 93 -3.43 11.24 -10.03
N PRO A 94 -4.41 11.91 -10.66
CA PRO A 94 -4.11 12.99 -11.60
C PRO A 94 -3.16 14.01 -10.98
N GLY A 95 -2.01 14.22 -11.62
CA GLY A 95 -0.95 15.11 -11.13
C GLY A 95 0.11 14.43 -10.26
N GLU A 96 -0.10 13.18 -9.82
CA GLU A 96 0.91 12.40 -9.10
C GLU A 96 1.76 11.52 -10.04
N PRO A 97 3.01 11.19 -9.65
CA PRO A 97 3.74 11.70 -8.49
C PRO A 97 4.21 13.15 -8.72
N ASN A 98 3.77 14.11 -7.90
CA ASN A 98 4.14 15.53 -8.04
C ASN A 98 5.42 15.90 -7.26
N ASN A 99 5.83 15.05 -6.32
CA ASN A 99 7.02 15.25 -5.49
C ASN A 99 7.06 16.64 -4.83
N LEU A 100 5.91 17.09 -4.30
CA LEU A 100 5.80 18.38 -3.62
C LEU A 100 6.78 18.42 -2.43
N GLY A 101 7.75 19.32 -2.51
CA GLY A 101 8.73 19.53 -1.43
C GLY A 101 9.93 18.58 -1.39
N ASN A 102 10.14 17.69 -2.37
CA ASN A 102 11.27 16.72 -2.38
C ASN A 102 11.37 15.87 -1.09
N MET A 103 10.25 15.54 -0.45
CA MET A 103 10.25 14.82 0.84
C MET A 103 9.22 13.68 0.90
N GLU A 104 8.45 13.48 -0.16
CA GLU A 104 7.39 12.48 -0.23
C GLU A 104 7.86 11.34 -1.16
N TYR A 105 8.15 10.17 -0.60
CA TYR A 105 8.76 9.02 -1.31
C TYR A 105 8.09 7.69 -0.98
N CYS A 106 7.01 7.77 -0.23
CA CYS A 106 6.28 6.66 0.35
C CYS A 106 4.84 6.81 -0.14
N VAL A 107 4.27 5.74 -0.67
CA VAL A 107 2.95 5.86 -1.29
C VAL A 107 1.86 5.49 -0.32
N GLU A 108 0.81 6.30 -0.30
CA GLU A 108 -0.43 5.99 0.37
C GLU A 108 -1.50 5.56 -0.63
N LEU A 109 -2.33 4.60 -0.20
CA LEU A 109 -3.56 4.24 -0.89
C LEU A 109 -4.67 5.18 -0.42
N ARG A 110 -5.01 6.17 -1.25
CA ARG A 110 -6.13 7.08 -0.98
C ARG A 110 -7.44 6.50 -1.50
N GLN A 111 -8.47 6.49 -0.66
CA GLN A 111 -9.83 6.16 -1.08
C GLN A 111 -10.50 7.41 -1.67
N SER A 112 -10.94 7.36 -2.93
CA SER A 112 -11.81 8.39 -3.50
C SER A 112 -13.25 7.90 -3.67
N THR A 113 -14.20 8.83 -3.60
CA THR A 113 -15.62 8.57 -3.89
C THR A 113 -15.76 8.05 -5.32
N GLY A 114 -16.18 6.79 -5.49
CA GLY A 114 -16.50 6.22 -6.81
C GLY A 114 -15.56 5.13 -7.33
N LYS A 115 -15.10 4.19 -6.48
CA LYS A 115 -14.33 2.99 -6.87
C LYS A 115 -12.94 3.30 -7.46
N GLN A 116 -12.20 4.24 -6.89
CA GLN A 116 -10.80 4.43 -7.24
C GLN A 116 -9.96 4.51 -5.97
N ALA A 117 -9.04 3.55 -5.83
CA ALA A 117 -7.92 3.65 -4.92
C ALA A 117 -6.72 4.13 -5.74
N ILE A 118 -6.14 5.22 -5.28
CA ILE A 118 -5.20 6.02 -6.05
C ILE A 118 -3.94 6.23 -5.23
N PHE A 119 -2.80 6.07 -5.90
CA PHE A 119 -1.48 6.28 -5.31
C PHE A 119 -1.26 7.77 -5.14
N ARG A 120 -0.97 8.14 -3.90
CA ARG A 120 -0.51 9.47 -3.52
C ARG A 120 0.91 9.35 -2.99
N VAL A 121 1.77 10.23 -3.46
CA VAL A 121 3.09 10.45 -2.87
C VAL A 121 2.90 11.47 -1.77
#